data_AF-A0A949I5T8-F1
#
_entry.id   AF-A0A949I5T8-F1
#
_cell.length_a   1.000
_cell.length_b   1.000
_cell.length_c   1.000
_cell.angle_alpha   90.00
_cell.angle_beta   90.00
_cell.angle_gamma   90.00
#
_symmetry.space_group_name_H-M   'P 1'
#
loop_
_entity.id
_entity.type
_entity.pdbx_description
1 polymer ?
#
loop_
_entity_poly.entity_id
_entity_poly.type
_entity_poly.pdbx_seq_one_letter_code
_entity_poly.pdbx_strand_id
1 'polypeptide(L)'
;MGKFIKENWLRLILGIIILILLVLLVVNQNELNQLKRQVNSKTSQHVYNLPTATEVFRLRSECATIGQKILGNNIIGSALIQSQVSHYNSETNRCYVKLTVQSANLSGDYFSNYLFDGQTGDLLVSATQQKGKKEYGIIFNGPAKTIVSDSSETTFQSTDDYINQVMHDDWKQ
;
A
#
# COMPACT_ATOMS: atom_id res chain seq x y z
N MET A 1 56.03 -33.66 31.91
CA MET A 1 55.82 -32.31 31.33
C MET A 1 54.49 -32.12 30.59
N GLY A 2 53.81 -33.17 30.09
CA GLY A 2 52.58 -33.02 29.28
C GLY A 2 51.25 -32.79 30.03
N LYS A 3 51.19 -32.91 31.36
CA LYS A 3 49.94 -32.74 32.14
C LYS A 3 49.61 -31.27 32.42
N PHE A 4 50.65 -30.45 32.64
CA PHE A 4 50.52 -29.01 32.95
C PHE A 4 50.06 -28.17 31.74
N ILE A 5 50.42 -28.60 30.52
CA ILE A 5 50.04 -27.91 29.28
C ILE A 5 48.55 -28.11 28.97
N LYS A 6 47.98 -29.27 29.30
CA LYS A 6 46.56 -29.60 29.03
C LYS A 6 45.58 -28.80 29.90
N GLU A 7 45.88 -28.61 31.18
CA GLU A 7 44.99 -27.87 32.09
C GLU A 7 44.91 -26.38 31.76
N ASN A 8 46.03 -25.78 31.33
CA ASN A 8 46.04 -24.37 30.95
C ASN A 8 45.33 -24.11 29.62
N TRP A 9 45.43 -25.05 28.67
CA TRP A 9 44.70 -25.00 27.40
C TRP A 9 43.19 -25.09 27.58
N LEU A 10 42.71 -25.93 28.51
CA LEU A 10 41.29 -26.08 28.80
C LEU A 10 40.68 -24.79 29.36
N ARG A 11 41.41 -24.10 30.26
CA ARG A 11 41.00 -22.80 30.82
C ARG A 11 40.91 -21.71 29.76
N LEU A 12 41.83 -21.72 28.79
CA LEU A 12 41.87 -20.74 27.71
C LEU A 12 40.69 -20.93 26.73
N ILE A 13 40.35 -22.17 26.40
CA ILE A 13 39.18 -22.50 25.58
C ILE A 13 37.88 -22.09 26.30
N LEU A 14 37.74 -22.39 27.60
CA LEU A 14 36.57 -21.98 28.38
C LEU A 14 36.42 -20.45 28.39
N GLY A 15 37.52 -19.72 28.56
CA GLY A 15 37.52 -18.25 28.54
C GLY A 15 37.04 -17.69 27.19
N ILE A 16 37.50 -18.27 26.08
CA ILE A 16 37.07 -17.86 24.73
C ILE A 16 35.57 -18.14 24.51
N ILE A 17 35.08 -19.31 24.93
CA ILE A 17 33.65 -19.66 24.80
C ILE A 17 32.77 -18.67 25.58
N ILE A 18 33.15 -18.34 26.81
CA ILE A 18 32.41 -17.37 27.63
C ILE A 18 32.40 -15.99 26.97
N LEU A 19 33.54 -15.53 26.43
CA LEU A 19 33.63 -14.25 25.72
C LEU A 19 32.72 -14.22 24.49
N ILE A 20 32.70 -15.29 23.69
CA ILE A 20 31.83 -15.40 22.50
C ILE A 20 30.35 -15.35 22.92
N LEU A 21 29.95 -16.07 23.97
CA LEU A 21 28.58 -16.04 24.46
C LEU A 21 28.15 -14.65 24.93
N LEU A 22 29.04 -13.92 25.62
CA LEU A 22 28.77 -12.55 26.05
C LEU A 22 28.60 -11.59 24.86
N VAL A 23 29.44 -11.71 23.83
CA VAL A 23 29.33 -10.91 22.61
C VAL A 23 28.00 -11.19 21.89
N LEU A 24 27.62 -12.47 21.75
CA LEU A 24 26.35 -12.85 21.14
C LEU A 24 25.14 -12.30 21.91
N LEU A 25 25.19 -12.31 23.25
CA LEU A 25 24.14 -11.72 24.09
C LEU A 25 24.02 -10.21 23.89
N VAL A 26 25.15 -9.49 23.83
CA VAL A 26 25.17 -8.03 23.63
C VAL A 26 24.64 -7.65 22.23
N VAL A 27 25.04 -8.39 21.19
CA VAL A 27 24.55 -8.16 19.81
C VAL A 27 23.03 -8.36 19.74
N ASN A 28 22.51 -9.45 20.32
CA ASN A 28 21.07 -9.73 20.31
C ASN A 28 20.25 -8.66 21.05
N GLN A 29 20.76 -8.14 22.17
CA GLN A 29 20.08 -7.05 22.89
C GLN A 29 20.04 -5.74 22.10
N ASN A 30 21.08 -5.45 21.30
CA ASN A 30 21.11 -4.26 20.47
C ASN A 30 20.04 -4.29 19.37
N GLU A 31 19.85 -5.42 18.69
CA GLU A 31 18.81 -5.57 17.65
C GLU A 31 17.40 -5.39 18.22
N LEU A 32 17.11 -5.99 19.39
CA LEU A 32 15.83 -5.82 20.06
C LEU A 32 15.57 -4.35 20.44
N ASN A 33 16.61 -3.61 20.84
CA ASN A 33 16.51 -2.20 21.18
C ASN A 33 16.27 -1.32 19.93
N GLN A 34 16.84 -1.68 18.77
CA GLN A 34 16.55 -0.97 17.52
C GLN A 34 15.11 -1.19 17.07
N LEU A 35 14.59 -2.42 17.17
CA LEU A 35 13.18 -2.71 16.87
C LEU A 35 12.22 -1.95 17.80
N LYS A 36 12.50 -1.90 19.11
CA LYS A 36 11.70 -1.13 20.06
C LYS A 36 11.72 0.38 19.77
N ARG A 37 12.86 0.93 19.35
CA ARG A 37 12.97 2.34 18.95
C ARG A 37 12.17 2.65 17.68
N GLN A 38 12.18 1.76 16.70
CA GLN A 38 11.37 1.93 15.49
C GLN A 38 9.86 1.81 15.76
N VAL A 39 9.45 0.93 16.68
CA VAL A 39 8.05 0.81 17.10
C VAL A 39 7.61 2.06 17.86
N ASN A 40 8.41 2.55 18.83
CA ASN A 40 8.06 3.74 19.62
C ASN A 40 8.12 5.04 18.81
N SER A 41 8.92 5.10 17.74
CA SER A 41 8.97 6.26 16.84
C SER A 41 7.78 6.32 15.87
N LYS A 42 7.07 5.20 15.63
CA LYS A 42 5.90 5.16 14.74
C LYS A 42 4.58 5.51 15.45
N THR A 43 4.57 5.61 16.76
CA THR A 43 3.39 6.03 17.56
C THR A 43 3.50 7.49 18.01
N SER A 44 3.79 8.39 17.07
CA SER A 44 3.30 9.76 17.22
C SER A 44 1.79 9.71 17.03
N GLN A 45 1.04 9.59 18.13
CA GLN A 45 -0.41 9.76 18.12
C GLN A 45 -0.68 11.22 17.75
N HIS A 46 -0.76 11.50 16.46
CA HIS A 46 -1.44 12.68 15.97
C HIS A 46 -2.87 12.58 16.50
N VAL A 47 -3.25 13.47 17.42
CA VAL A 47 -4.64 13.62 17.86
C VAL A 47 -5.41 14.04 16.60
N TYR A 48 -5.99 13.06 15.93
CA TYR A 48 -6.79 13.28 14.73
C TYR A 48 -8.12 13.84 15.20
N ASN A 49 -8.22 15.17 15.22
CA ASN A 49 -9.50 15.84 15.36
C ASN A 49 -10.32 15.48 14.14
N LEU A 50 -11.45 14.79 14.37
CA LEU A 50 -12.35 14.42 13.30
C LEU A 50 -12.81 15.72 12.59
N PRO A 51 -12.74 15.79 11.25
CA PRO A 51 -13.12 17.00 10.55
C PRO A 51 -14.59 17.36 10.83
N THR A 52 -14.85 18.64 11.05
CA THR A 52 -16.21 19.17 11.13
C THR A 52 -16.97 18.93 9.83
N ALA A 53 -18.30 18.98 9.86
CA ALA A 53 -19.12 18.81 8.65
C ALA A 53 -18.74 19.79 7.51
N THR A 54 -18.37 21.02 7.86
CA THR A 54 -17.92 22.03 6.88
C THR A 54 -16.57 21.65 6.29
N GLU A 55 -15.64 21.13 7.09
CA GLU A 55 -14.36 20.64 6.61
C GLU A 55 -14.53 19.41 5.73
N VAL A 56 -15.38 18.45 6.09
CA VAL A 56 -15.70 17.28 5.26
C VAL A 56 -16.24 17.72 3.90
N PHE A 57 -17.17 18.69 3.87
CA PHE A 57 -17.71 19.22 2.63
C PHE A 57 -16.62 19.85 1.74
N ARG A 58 -15.74 20.67 2.34
CA ARG A 58 -14.60 21.27 1.63
C ARG A 58 -13.66 20.19 1.09
N LEU A 59 -13.28 19.21 1.91
CA LEU A 59 -12.36 18.14 1.54
C LEU A 59 -12.93 17.24 0.45
N ARG A 60 -14.23 16.93 0.47
CA ARG A 60 -14.91 16.23 -0.63
C ARG A 60 -14.89 17.03 -1.92
N SER A 61 -15.12 18.34 -1.85
CA SER A 61 -15.08 19.24 -3.01
C SER A 61 -13.66 19.34 -3.61
N GLU A 62 -12.64 19.41 -2.75
CA GLU A 62 -11.24 19.37 -3.15
C GLU A 62 -10.86 18.03 -3.79
N CYS A 63 -11.31 16.91 -3.20
CA CYS A 63 -11.10 15.58 -3.75
C CYS A 63 -11.74 15.42 -5.14
N ALA A 64 -12.92 15.98 -5.37
CA ALA A 64 -13.54 16.04 -6.70
C ALA A 64 -12.71 16.85 -7.70
N THR A 65 -12.18 18.00 -7.27
CA THR A 65 -11.31 18.84 -8.11
C THR A 65 -10.02 18.09 -8.50
N ILE A 66 -9.42 17.38 -7.54
CA ILE A 66 -8.26 16.51 -7.78
C ILE A 66 -8.61 15.41 -8.78
N GLY A 67 -9.77 14.76 -8.62
CA GLY A 67 -10.22 13.72 -9.53
C GLY A 67 -10.34 14.21 -10.98
N GLN A 68 -10.86 15.43 -11.18
CA GLN A 68 -10.91 16.06 -12.52
C GLN A 68 -9.51 16.31 -13.11
N LYS A 69 -8.53 16.71 -12.28
CA LYS A 69 -7.14 16.85 -12.73
C LYS A 69 -6.52 15.51 -13.14
N ILE A 70 -6.76 14.46 -12.35
CA ILE A 70 -6.32 13.10 -12.68
C ILE A 70 -6.95 12.66 -14.00
N LEU A 71 -8.26 12.84 -14.17
CA LEU A 71 -8.95 12.53 -15.44
C LEU A 71 -8.32 13.26 -16.63
N GLY A 72 -8.13 14.59 -16.53
CA GLY A 72 -7.57 15.40 -17.61
C GLY A 72 -6.11 15.08 -17.97
N ASN A 73 -5.34 14.55 -17.04
CA ASN A 73 -3.95 14.14 -17.27
C ASN A 73 -3.82 12.72 -17.86
N ASN A 74 -4.89 11.92 -17.84
CA ASN A 74 -4.90 10.58 -18.42
C ASN A 74 -5.35 10.66 -19.89
N ILE A 75 -4.37 10.66 -20.80
CA ILE A 75 -4.66 10.65 -22.24
C ILE A 75 -5.02 9.22 -22.67
N ILE A 76 -6.26 9.04 -23.13
CA ILE A 76 -6.74 7.79 -23.71
C ILE A 76 -6.91 7.93 -25.24
N GLY A 77 -6.81 6.81 -25.97
CA GLY A 77 -7.06 6.80 -27.41
C GLY A 77 -8.53 7.08 -27.74
N SER A 78 -8.81 7.66 -28.91
CA SER A 78 -10.17 8.05 -29.34
C SER A 78 -11.19 6.91 -29.42
N ALA A 79 -10.73 5.66 -29.39
CA ALA A 79 -11.58 4.47 -29.35
C ALA A 79 -12.12 4.16 -27.93
N LEU A 80 -11.70 4.91 -26.91
CA LEU A 80 -12.06 4.73 -25.52
C LEU A 80 -12.83 5.95 -25.01
N ILE A 81 -13.64 5.75 -23.98
CA ILE A 81 -14.26 6.79 -23.17
C ILE A 81 -13.79 6.61 -21.72
N GLN A 82 -13.69 7.72 -20.99
CA GLN A 82 -13.28 7.73 -19.61
C GLN A 82 -14.24 8.55 -18.75
N SER A 83 -14.48 8.08 -17.54
CA SER A 83 -15.21 8.80 -16.51
C SER A 83 -14.46 8.71 -15.18
N GLN A 84 -14.85 9.59 -14.24
CA GLN A 84 -14.20 9.72 -12.95
C GLN A 84 -15.24 9.91 -11.85
N VAL A 85 -15.01 9.24 -10.72
CA VAL A 85 -15.67 9.53 -9.45
C VAL A 85 -14.61 9.61 -8.34
N SER A 86 -14.84 10.44 -7.33
CA SER A 86 -13.90 10.67 -6.23
C SER A 86 -14.61 10.47 -4.90
N HIS A 87 -13.90 9.92 -3.93
CA HIS A 87 -14.39 9.65 -2.59
C HIS A 87 -13.36 10.12 -1.56
N TYR A 88 -13.76 11.01 -0.65
CA TYR A 88 -12.94 11.38 0.50
C TYR A 88 -13.42 10.60 1.73
N ASN A 89 -12.54 9.77 2.27
CA ASN A 89 -12.76 8.97 3.47
C ASN A 89 -12.26 9.74 4.68
N SER A 90 -13.19 10.11 5.58
CA SER A 90 -12.87 10.94 6.75
C SER A 90 -12.14 10.20 7.86
N GLU A 91 -12.25 8.88 7.92
CA GLU A 91 -11.57 8.05 8.93
C GLU A 91 -10.07 7.98 8.70
N THR A 92 -9.68 7.86 7.42
CA THR A 92 -8.29 7.75 7.00
C THR A 92 -7.69 9.08 6.54
N ASN A 93 -8.51 10.14 6.39
CA ASN A 93 -8.13 11.43 5.83
C ASN A 93 -7.56 11.31 4.40
N ARG A 94 -8.13 10.40 3.60
CA ARG A 94 -7.62 10.10 2.25
C ARG A 94 -8.66 10.38 1.19
N CYS A 95 -8.19 10.95 0.08
CA CYS A 95 -8.96 11.11 -1.14
C CYS A 95 -8.61 9.95 -2.07
N TYR A 96 -9.64 9.25 -2.54
CA TYR A 96 -9.53 8.18 -3.52
C TYR A 96 -10.24 8.61 -4.81
N VAL A 97 -9.66 8.26 -5.95
CA VAL A 97 -10.22 8.58 -7.26
C VAL A 97 -10.33 7.32 -8.08
N LYS A 98 -11.56 6.97 -8.48
CA LYS A 98 -11.81 5.91 -9.44
C LYS A 98 -11.90 6.48 -10.84
N LEU A 99 -11.09 5.96 -11.75
CA LEU A 99 -11.27 6.17 -13.19
C LEU A 99 -11.85 4.90 -13.81
N THR A 100 -12.89 5.07 -14.62
CA THR A 100 -13.44 3.99 -15.45
C THR A 100 -13.10 4.30 -16.89
N VAL A 101 -12.42 3.36 -17.56
CA VAL A 101 -12.10 3.43 -18.98
C VAL A 101 -12.82 2.28 -19.68
N GLN A 102 -13.54 2.57 -20.74
CA GLN A 102 -14.25 1.56 -21.51
C GLN A 102 -14.23 1.88 -22.99
N SER A 103 -14.58 0.90 -23.82
CA SER A 103 -14.69 1.12 -25.26
C SER A 103 -15.78 2.14 -25.57
N ALA A 104 -15.49 3.06 -26.51
CA ALA A 104 -16.45 4.06 -26.96
C ALA A 104 -17.57 3.44 -27.83
N ASN A 105 -17.30 2.29 -28.43
CA ASN A 105 -18.28 1.52 -29.18
C ASN A 105 -19.12 0.64 -28.24
N LEU A 106 -20.33 0.27 -28.69
CA LEU A 106 -21.26 -0.57 -27.93
C LEU A 106 -20.81 -2.04 -27.84
N SER A 107 -19.68 -2.42 -28.43
CA SER A 107 -19.22 -3.82 -28.41
C SER A 107 -18.72 -4.26 -27.03
N GLY A 108 -18.37 -3.31 -26.15
CA GLY A 108 -17.95 -3.61 -24.78
C GLY A 108 -16.66 -4.43 -24.71
N ASP A 109 -15.81 -4.32 -25.74
CA ASP A 109 -14.66 -5.22 -25.89
C ASP A 109 -13.56 -4.95 -24.85
N TYR A 110 -13.53 -3.77 -24.26
CA TYR A 110 -12.57 -3.34 -23.24
C TYR A 110 -13.26 -2.55 -22.13
N PHE A 111 -12.93 -2.91 -20.89
CA PHE A 111 -13.34 -2.23 -19.66
C PHE A 111 -12.21 -2.28 -18.64
N SER A 112 -11.96 -1.17 -17.96
CA SER A 112 -11.00 -1.11 -16.88
C SER A 112 -11.39 -0.10 -15.81
N ASN A 113 -11.23 -0.49 -14.56
CA ASN A 113 -11.31 0.40 -13.42
C ASN A 113 -9.92 0.58 -12.80
N TYR A 114 -9.61 1.83 -12.48
CA TYR A 114 -8.37 2.23 -11.83
C TYR A 114 -8.69 2.95 -10.54
N LEU A 115 -7.96 2.67 -9.48
CA LEU A 115 -8.04 3.39 -8.22
C LEU A 115 -6.74 4.16 -7.99
N PHE A 116 -6.87 5.46 -7.77
CA PHE A 116 -5.76 6.35 -7.46
C PHE A 116 -5.87 6.88 -6.03
N ASP A 117 -4.71 7.09 -5.41
CA ASP A 117 -4.57 8.01 -4.31
C ASP A 117 -4.68 9.43 -4.86
N GLY A 118 -5.74 10.15 -4.52
CA GLY A 118 -5.94 11.51 -5.01
C GLY A 118 -4.92 12.51 -4.45
N GLN A 119 -4.35 12.26 -3.28
CA GLN A 119 -3.39 13.18 -2.66
C GLN A 119 -2.01 13.09 -3.35
N THR A 120 -1.59 11.88 -3.70
CA THR A 120 -0.27 11.66 -4.33
C THR A 120 -0.34 11.51 -5.86
N GLY A 121 -1.51 11.16 -6.39
CA GLY A 121 -1.68 10.77 -7.80
C GLY A 121 -1.21 9.35 -8.11
N ASP A 122 -0.87 8.55 -7.09
CA ASP A 122 -0.36 7.19 -7.29
C ASP A 122 -1.48 6.24 -7.70
N LEU A 123 -1.19 5.37 -8.68
CA LEU A 123 -2.07 4.26 -9.03
C LEU A 123 -1.97 3.17 -7.96
N LEU A 124 -3.07 2.89 -7.28
CA LEU A 124 -3.17 1.88 -6.22
C LEU A 124 -3.68 0.55 -6.76
N VAL A 125 -4.62 0.57 -7.70
CA VAL A 125 -5.27 -0.64 -8.21
C VAL A 125 -5.63 -0.50 -9.68
N SER A 126 -5.49 -1.58 -10.44
CA SER A 126 -5.96 -1.71 -11.81
C SER A 126 -6.74 -3.02 -11.96
N ALA A 127 -8.01 -2.95 -12.34
CA ALA A 127 -8.83 -4.08 -12.75
C ALA A 127 -9.14 -3.95 -14.24
N THR A 128 -8.74 -4.91 -15.07
CA THR A 128 -8.95 -4.87 -16.52
C THR A 128 -9.62 -6.13 -17.04
N GLN A 129 -10.65 -5.93 -17.86
CA GLN A 129 -11.36 -6.95 -18.62
C GLN A 129 -11.31 -6.60 -20.11
N GLN A 130 -10.95 -7.58 -20.93
CA GLN A 130 -10.99 -7.44 -22.39
C GLN A 130 -11.49 -8.72 -23.04
N LYS A 131 -12.47 -8.60 -23.93
CA LYS A 131 -13.06 -9.74 -24.64
C LYS A 131 -11.99 -10.54 -25.39
N GLY A 132 -11.97 -11.85 -25.18
CA GLY A 132 -11.01 -12.76 -25.80
C GLY A 132 -9.60 -12.70 -25.23
N LYS A 133 -9.38 -11.97 -24.12
CA LYS A 133 -8.11 -11.97 -23.37
C LYS A 133 -8.34 -12.42 -21.93
N LYS A 134 -7.26 -12.81 -21.27
CA LYS A 134 -7.28 -13.10 -19.84
C LYS A 134 -7.58 -11.79 -19.07
N GLU A 135 -8.60 -11.85 -18.23
CA GLU A 135 -8.95 -10.78 -17.28
C GLU A 135 -8.02 -10.84 -16.08
N TYR A 136 -7.63 -9.69 -15.53
CA TYR A 136 -6.71 -9.63 -14.40
C TYR A 136 -6.90 -8.37 -13.57
N GLY A 137 -6.43 -8.45 -12.32
CA GLY A 137 -6.26 -7.30 -11.46
C GLY A 137 -4.82 -7.16 -10.98
N ILE A 138 -4.45 -5.95 -10.55
CA ILE A 138 -3.14 -5.65 -9.94
C ILE A 138 -3.36 -4.66 -8.81
N ILE A 139 -2.79 -4.96 -7.63
CA ILE A 139 -2.70 -4.06 -6.49
C ILE A 139 -1.24 -3.62 -6.32
N PHE A 140 -1.03 -2.31 -6.24
CA PHE A 140 0.27 -1.67 -6.14
C PHE A 140 0.53 -1.18 -4.71
N ASN A 141 1.79 -1.27 -4.26
CA ASN A 141 2.25 -0.63 -3.02
C ASN A 141 3.13 0.58 -3.32
N GLY A 142 2.63 1.76 -2.92
CA GLY A 142 3.38 3.00 -2.93
C GLY A 142 3.81 3.51 -4.32
N PRO A 143 4.57 4.62 -4.36
CA PRO A 143 4.92 5.33 -5.59
C PRO A 143 5.88 4.53 -6.49
N ALA A 144 6.60 3.56 -5.94
CA ALA A 144 7.46 2.65 -6.70
C ALA A 144 6.68 1.58 -7.48
N LYS A 145 5.34 1.53 -7.34
CA LYS A 145 4.44 0.56 -8.02
C LYS A 145 4.88 -0.90 -7.83
N THR A 146 5.35 -1.25 -6.63
CA THR A 146 5.66 -2.66 -6.32
C THR A 146 4.37 -3.46 -6.34
N ILE A 147 4.32 -4.53 -7.13
CA ILE A 147 3.15 -5.41 -7.23
C ILE A 147 3.03 -6.18 -5.91
N VAL A 148 1.90 -6.06 -5.21
CA VAL A 148 1.62 -6.75 -3.93
C VAL A 148 0.90 -8.07 -4.15
N SER A 149 0.10 -8.14 -5.21
CA SER A 149 -0.65 -9.31 -5.61
C SER A 149 -0.34 -9.62 -7.07
N ASP A 150 0.21 -10.80 -7.35
CA ASP A 150 0.46 -11.22 -8.72
C ASP A 150 -0.86 -11.39 -9.48
N SER A 151 -0.86 -11.02 -10.75
CA SER A 151 -1.93 -11.18 -11.74
C SER A 151 -2.41 -12.63 -11.91
N SER A 152 -1.68 -13.60 -11.35
CA SER A 152 -2.04 -15.02 -11.32
C SER A 152 -3.05 -15.36 -10.20
N GLU A 153 -3.11 -14.56 -9.13
CA GLU A 153 -3.98 -14.79 -7.96
C GLU A 153 -5.16 -13.81 -7.86
N THR A 154 -5.08 -12.64 -8.52
CA THR A 154 -6.12 -11.61 -8.46
C THR A 154 -6.92 -11.52 -9.77
N THR A 155 -8.22 -11.74 -9.67
CA THR A 155 -9.13 -11.65 -10.82
C THR A 155 -9.59 -10.22 -11.04
N PHE A 156 -10.13 -9.93 -12.22
CA PHE A 156 -10.85 -8.68 -12.46
C PHE A 156 -11.91 -8.46 -11.38
N GLN A 157 -12.76 -9.46 -11.12
CA GLN A 157 -13.86 -9.36 -10.17
C GLN A 157 -13.39 -9.02 -8.75
N SER A 158 -12.45 -9.79 -8.18
CA SER A 158 -12.00 -9.56 -6.80
C SER A 158 -11.35 -8.19 -6.63
N THR A 159 -10.71 -7.70 -7.69
CA THR A 159 -10.02 -6.40 -7.71
C THR A 159 -11.02 -5.26 -7.88
N ASP A 160 -12.03 -5.43 -8.74
CA ASP A 160 -13.11 -4.46 -8.88
C ASP A 160 -13.95 -4.34 -7.61
N ASP A 161 -14.21 -5.47 -6.94
CA ASP A 161 -14.88 -5.50 -5.64
C ASP A 161 -14.10 -4.70 -4.58
N TYR A 162 -12.77 -4.85 -4.56
CA TYR A 162 -11.91 -4.04 -3.69
C TYR A 162 -12.00 -2.54 -4.02
N ILE A 163 -11.97 -2.16 -5.30
CA ILE A 163 -12.15 -0.76 -5.71
C ILE A 163 -13.51 -0.24 -5.23
N ASN A 164 -14.58 -1.01 -5.42
CA ASN A 164 -15.93 -0.62 -5.02
C ASN A 164 -16.09 -0.53 -3.50
N GLN A 165 -15.37 -1.36 -2.74
CA GLN A 165 -15.30 -1.29 -1.28
C GLN A 165 -14.62 0.00 -0.82
N VAL A 166 -13.46 0.36 -1.38
CA VAL A 166 -12.73 1.59 -1.01
C VAL A 166 -13.52 2.85 -1.42
N MET A 167 -14.27 2.77 -2.52
CA MET A 167 -15.09 3.87 -3.02
C MET A 167 -16.51 3.89 -2.43
N HIS A 168 -16.83 3.01 -1.48
CA HIS A 168 -18.14 2.98 -0.85
C HIS A 168 -18.32 4.22 0.03
N ASP A 169 -19.50 4.83 -0.04
CA ASP A 169 -19.79 6.02 0.75
C ASP A 169 -20.05 5.68 2.23
N ASP A 170 -19.40 6.43 3.12
CA ASP A 170 -19.52 6.26 4.58
C ASP A 170 -20.91 6.64 5.14
N TRP A 171 -21.78 7.33 4.39
CA TRP A 171 -23.08 7.82 4.92
C TRP A 171 -24.17 6.75 5.02
N LYS A 172 -23.91 5.51 4.56
CA LYS A 172 -24.88 4.40 4.58
C LYS A 172 -24.81 3.54 5.86
N GLN A 173 -24.05 3.93 6.88
CA GLN A 173 -23.97 3.24 8.17
C GLN A 173 -24.83 3.92 9.23
#